data_AF-A0A538LN03-F1
#
_entry.id   AF-A0A538LN03-F1
#
_cell.length_a   1.000
_cell.length_b   1.000
_cell.length_c   1.000
_cell.angle_alpha   90.00
_cell.angle_beta   90.00
_cell.angle_gamma   90.00
#
_symmetry.space_group_name_H-M   'P 1'
#
loop_
_entity.id
_entity.type
_entity.pdbx_description
1 polymer ?
#
loop_
_entity_poly.entity_id
_entity_poly.type
_entity_poly.pdbx_seq_one_letter_code
_entity_poly.pdbx_strand_id
1 'polypeptide(L)'
;QHGYHATFMPKPLFGENGSGMHTHQSLFTEGRNQFFDADDKWHLSAVGKQFIAGQLRHAREIAAVFAQWVNSYKRLVPGYEAPVYVAWSQRNRSALIRIPLYKPGSEQATRAELRCPDPACNPYLTFACLLHAGLEGIEKGYELPDPMETNLYHLTAEQRRERGIVSLPETLGEAIDELSRS
;
A
#
# COMPACT_ATOMS: atom_id res chain seq x y z
N GLN A 1 21.48 19.89 -18.55
CA GLN A 1 21.89 20.91 -17.56
C GLN A 1 23.04 20.44 -16.66
N HIS A 2 23.08 19.18 -16.20
CA HIS A 2 24.18 18.70 -15.32
C HIS A 2 24.96 17.46 -15.82
N GLY A 3 24.70 16.95 -17.04
CA GLY A 3 25.39 15.77 -17.57
C GLY A 3 24.95 14.43 -16.99
N TYR A 4 23.92 14.40 -16.13
CA TYR A 4 23.32 13.18 -15.58
C TYR A 4 22.02 12.80 -16.29
N HIS A 5 21.69 11.51 -16.25
CA HIS A 5 20.39 10.96 -16.66
C HIS A 5 19.66 10.42 -15.43
N ALA A 6 18.68 11.18 -14.94
CA ALA A 6 17.78 10.71 -13.88
C ALA A 6 16.72 9.77 -14.48
N THR A 7 16.38 8.70 -13.76
CA THR A 7 15.35 7.75 -14.16
C THR A 7 14.44 7.42 -12.98
N PHE A 8 13.15 7.27 -13.29
CA PHE A 8 12.11 6.81 -12.36
C PHE A 8 11.78 5.32 -12.58
N MET A 9 12.65 4.60 -13.29
CA MET A 9 12.52 3.16 -13.47
C MET A 9 12.43 2.45 -12.10
N PRO A 10 11.47 1.53 -11.89
CA PRO A 10 11.23 0.94 -10.57
C PRO A 10 12.42 0.16 -10.01
N LYS A 11 13.13 -0.58 -10.87
CA LYS A 11 14.29 -1.38 -10.55
C LYS A 11 15.33 -1.27 -11.67
N PRO A 12 16.21 -0.24 -11.67
CA PRO A 12 17.22 -0.10 -12.70
C PRO A 12 18.42 -1.03 -12.49
N LEU A 13 18.66 -1.45 -11.23
CA LEU A 13 19.80 -2.27 -10.82
C LEU A 13 19.31 -3.50 -10.04
N PHE A 14 19.79 -4.68 -10.43
CA PHE A 14 19.62 -5.90 -9.64
C PHE A 14 20.48 -5.83 -8.37
N GLY A 15 20.01 -6.41 -7.27
CA GLY A 15 20.75 -6.43 -6.00
C GLY A 15 20.67 -5.14 -5.17
N GLU A 16 20.16 -4.04 -5.73
CA GLU A 16 20.05 -2.74 -5.07
C GLU A 16 18.59 -2.33 -4.81
N ASN A 17 18.35 -1.38 -3.91
CA ASN A 17 17.00 -0.85 -3.67
C ASN A 17 16.39 -0.24 -4.94
N GLY A 18 15.07 -0.42 -5.09
CA GLY A 18 14.30 0.17 -6.19
C GLY A 18 13.72 1.54 -5.86
N SER A 19 13.12 2.18 -6.86
CA SER A 19 12.36 3.43 -6.70
C SER A 19 10.89 3.14 -6.49
N GLY A 20 10.34 3.53 -5.33
CA GLY A 20 8.91 3.48 -5.04
C GLY A 20 8.29 4.88 -5.05
N MET A 21 6.99 4.94 -5.31
CA MET A 21 6.19 6.15 -5.17
C MET A 21 5.23 5.95 -3.98
N HIS A 22 5.76 6.09 -2.78
CA HIS A 22 4.95 5.94 -1.57
C HIS A 22 3.83 6.97 -1.57
N THR A 23 2.60 6.48 -1.61
CA THR A 23 1.42 7.32 -1.78
C THR A 23 0.73 7.47 -0.44
N HIS A 24 0.71 8.71 0.06
CA HIS A 24 0.07 9.04 1.32
C HIS A 24 -1.36 9.54 1.07
N GLN A 25 -2.34 8.95 1.74
CA GLN A 25 -3.76 9.29 1.56
C GLN A 25 -4.46 9.56 2.88
N SER A 26 -5.37 10.53 2.86
CA SER A 26 -6.22 10.98 3.96
C SER A 26 -7.45 11.64 3.36
N LEU A 27 -8.63 11.42 3.97
CA LEU A 27 -9.88 12.05 3.56
C LEU A 27 -10.22 13.23 4.46
N PHE A 28 -10.80 14.28 3.90
CA PHE A 28 -11.15 15.49 4.62
C PHE A 28 -12.60 15.87 4.33
N THR A 29 -13.32 16.23 5.40
CA THR A 29 -14.66 16.82 5.33
C THR A 29 -14.64 18.07 6.19
N GLU A 30 -15.00 19.22 5.62
CA GLU A 30 -15.05 20.51 6.32
C GLU A 30 -13.74 20.86 7.06
N GLY A 31 -12.59 20.57 6.44
CA GLY A 31 -11.27 20.86 7.01
C GLY A 31 -10.82 19.91 8.13
N ARG A 32 -11.61 18.88 8.47
CA ARG A 32 -11.24 17.84 9.44
C ARG A 32 -10.80 16.57 8.74
N ASN A 33 -9.61 16.09 9.10
CA ASN A 33 -9.11 14.78 8.66
C ASN A 33 -9.98 13.66 9.24
N GLN A 34 -10.65 12.94 8.35
CA GLN A 34 -11.60 11.88 8.68
C GLN A 34 -10.92 10.57 9.09
N PHE A 35 -9.59 10.45 8.97
CA PHE A 35 -8.87 9.25 9.43
C PHE A 35 -8.53 9.29 10.91
N PHE A 36 -8.51 10.46 11.55
CA PHE A 36 -8.12 10.57 12.94
C PHE A 36 -9.27 10.29 13.90
N ASP A 37 -8.95 9.58 14.97
CA ASP A 37 -9.83 9.36 16.12
C ASP A 37 -8.94 9.35 17.37
N ALA A 38 -9.27 10.16 18.38
CA ALA A 38 -8.45 10.27 19.59
C ALA A 38 -8.65 9.08 20.55
N ASP A 39 -9.79 8.40 20.47
CA ASP A 39 -10.18 7.34 21.40
C ASP A 39 -9.81 5.95 20.88
N ASP A 40 -9.45 5.83 19.60
CA ASP A 40 -8.96 4.59 19.02
C ASP A 40 -7.52 4.27 19.42
N LYS A 41 -7.24 3.00 19.71
CA LYS A 41 -5.90 2.54 20.12
C LYS A 41 -4.81 2.81 19.08
N TRP A 42 -5.17 2.96 17.81
CA TRP A 42 -4.25 3.29 16.72
C TRP A 42 -4.36 4.74 16.24
N HIS A 43 -5.17 5.54 16.92
CA HIS A 43 -5.59 6.88 16.54
C HIS A 43 -6.23 6.94 15.14
N LEU A 44 -6.98 5.89 14.79
CA LEU A 44 -7.54 5.67 13.47
C LEU A 44 -9.06 5.47 13.55
N SER A 45 -9.81 6.35 12.91
CA SER A 45 -11.27 6.31 12.88
C SER A 45 -11.82 5.09 12.14
N ALA A 46 -13.12 4.81 12.32
CA ALA A 46 -13.82 3.81 11.53
C ALA A 46 -13.70 4.05 10.01
N VAL A 47 -13.79 5.31 9.58
CA VAL A 47 -13.62 5.71 8.17
C VAL A 47 -12.21 5.39 7.67
N GLY A 48 -11.18 5.73 8.46
CA GLY A 48 -9.79 5.42 8.11
C GLY A 48 -9.54 3.91 8.04
N LYS A 49 -10.09 3.14 8.98
CA LYS A 49 -10.01 1.68 9.00
C LYS A 49 -10.64 1.05 7.76
N GLN A 50 -11.88 1.42 7.47
CA GLN A 50 -12.62 0.90 6.31
C GLN A 50 -11.95 1.27 4.99
N PHE A 51 -11.42 2.49 4.88
CA PHE A 51 -10.67 2.93 3.71
C PHE A 51 -9.43 2.06 3.47
N ILE A 52 -8.65 1.80 4.52
CA ILE A 52 -7.46 0.95 4.45
C ILE A 52 -7.85 -0.50 4.16
N ALA A 53 -8.93 -1.00 4.76
CA ALA A 53 -9.45 -2.34 4.49
C ALA A 53 -9.83 -2.51 3.01
N GLY A 54 -10.47 -1.51 2.40
CA GLY A 54 -10.72 -1.44 0.96
C GLY A 54 -9.44 -1.54 0.14
N GLN A 55 -8.44 -0.71 0.44
CA GLN A 55 -7.17 -0.77 -0.28
C GLN A 55 -6.45 -2.12 -0.15
N LEU A 56 -6.49 -2.76 1.03
CA LEU A 56 -5.93 -4.10 1.22
C LEU A 56 -6.70 -5.15 0.41
N ARG A 57 -8.04 -5.11 0.46
CA ARG A 57 -8.92 -6.04 -0.25
C ARG A 57 -8.65 -6.03 -1.75
N HIS A 58 -8.54 -4.85 -2.34
CA HIS A 58 -8.41 -4.64 -3.78
C HIS A 58 -6.95 -4.52 -4.25
N ALA A 59 -5.97 -4.66 -3.35
CA ALA A 59 -4.56 -4.44 -3.66
C ALA A 59 -4.02 -5.32 -4.81
N ARG A 60 -4.46 -6.58 -4.89
CA ARG A 60 -4.00 -7.52 -5.91
C ARG A 60 -4.53 -7.16 -7.30
N GLU A 61 -5.82 -6.88 -7.42
CA GLU A 61 -6.45 -6.54 -8.70
C GLU A 61 -5.97 -5.20 -9.25
N ILE A 62 -5.81 -4.18 -8.40
CA ILE A 62 -5.34 -2.86 -8.84
C ILE A 62 -3.81 -2.83 -9.06
N ALA A 63 -3.10 -3.94 -8.85
CA ALA A 63 -1.65 -4.02 -9.02
C ALA A 63 -1.20 -3.70 -10.44
N ALA A 64 -1.94 -4.14 -11.45
CA ALA A 64 -1.64 -3.82 -12.85
C ALA A 64 -1.72 -2.30 -13.14
N VAL A 65 -2.40 -1.52 -12.27
CA VAL A 65 -2.52 -0.07 -12.40
C VAL A 65 -1.41 0.68 -11.67
N PHE A 66 -1.04 0.28 -10.44
CA PHE A 66 0.03 0.97 -9.70
C PHE A 66 1.45 0.46 -10.02
N ALA A 67 1.57 -0.71 -10.65
CA ALA A 67 2.81 -1.38 -11.05
C ALA A 67 2.73 -1.75 -12.55
N GLN A 68 2.60 -0.75 -13.42
CA GLN A 68 2.18 -0.93 -14.82
C GLN A 68 3.19 -1.61 -15.75
N TRP A 69 4.44 -1.79 -15.30
CA TRP A 69 5.51 -2.27 -16.15
C TRP A 69 6.06 -3.61 -15.66
N VAL A 70 6.56 -4.43 -16.58
CA VAL A 70 7.29 -5.67 -16.21
C VAL A 70 8.40 -5.38 -15.20
N ASN A 71 9.05 -4.22 -15.30
CA ASN A 71 10.10 -3.81 -14.37
C ASN A 71 9.61 -3.48 -12.95
N SER A 72 8.36 -3.06 -12.79
CA SER A 72 7.72 -2.84 -11.49
C SER A 72 7.79 -4.08 -10.61
N TYR A 73 7.55 -5.25 -11.20
CA TYR A 73 7.57 -6.53 -10.50
C TYR A 73 8.98 -7.01 -10.13
N LYS A 74 10.03 -6.43 -10.73
CA LYS A 74 11.42 -6.66 -10.30
C LYS A 74 11.78 -5.85 -9.06
N ARG A 75 11.01 -4.80 -8.75
CA ARG A 75 11.06 -4.08 -7.47
C ARG A 75 10.27 -4.79 -6.39
N LEU A 76 9.10 -5.33 -6.71
CA LEU A 76 8.21 -6.05 -5.79
C LEU A 76 8.73 -7.44 -5.45
N VAL A 77 9.91 -7.49 -4.83
CA VAL A 77 10.55 -8.71 -4.33
C VAL A 77 10.99 -8.50 -2.87
N PRO A 78 10.92 -9.54 -2.01
CA PRO A 78 11.35 -9.42 -0.62
C PRO A 78 12.80 -8.93 -0.47
N GLY A 79 13.09 -8.22 0.63
CA GLY A 79 14.46 -7.85 1.02
C GLY A 79 14.94 -6.44 0.65
N TYR A 80 14.15 -5.66 -0.10
CA TYR A 80 14.54 -4.31 -0.58
C TYR A 80 13.60 -3.18 -0.14
N GLU A 81 13.01 -3.29 1.06
CA GLU A 81 12.01 -2.36 1.62
C GLU A 81 10.74 -2.10 0.76
N ALA A 82 10.59 -2.84 -0.35
CA ALA A 82 9.41 -2.87 -1.20
C ALA A 82 8.43 -3.94 -0.68
N PRO A 83 7.21 -3.57 -0.24
CA PRO A 83 6.31 -4.53 0.35
C PRO A 83 5.60 -5.35 -0.71
N VAL A 84 5.58 -6.66 -0.48
CA VAL A 84 4.93 -7.63 -1.35
C VAL A 84 3.75 -8.31 -0.67
N TYR A 85 3.54 -8.09 0.63
CA TYR A 85 2.51 -8.78 1.40
C TYR A 85 1.38 -7.83 1.75
N VAL A 86 0.15 -8.24 1.41
CA VAL A 86 -1.08 -7.48 1.65
C VAL A 86 -1.39 -7.50 3.14
N ALA A 87 -0.85 -6.53 3.84
CA ALA A 87 -1.01 -6.32 5.28
C ALA A 87 -0.75 -4.85 5.61
N TRP A 88 -1.12 -4.43 6.83
CA TRP A 88 -0.80 -3.11 7.33
C TRP A 88 -0.05 -3.16 8.67
N SER A 89 0.66 -2.07 9.01
CA SER A 89 1.35 -1.93 10.29
C SER A 89 1.62 -0.46 10.63
N GLN A 90 1.82 -0.13 11.90
CA GLN A 90 2.27 1.23 12.28
C GLN A 90 3.80 1.43 12.17
N ARG A 91 4.57 0.35 12.37
CA ARG A 91 6.04 0.40 12.48
C ARG A 91 6.75 -0.40 11.40
N ASN A 92 6.14 -1.48 10.93
CA ASN A 92 6.80 -2.44 10.06
C ASN A 92 6.84 -1.96 8.60
N ARG A 93 8.04 -1.86 8.02
CA ARG A 93 8.27 -1.44 6.63
C ARG A 93 8.02 -2.55 5.60
N SER A 94 7.83 -3.80 6.03
CA SER A 94 7.49 -4.94 5.16
C SER A 94 6.00 -5.04 4.83
N ALA A 95 5.15 -4.28 5.53
CA ALA A 95 3.71 -4.22 5.26
C ALA A 95 3.40 -3.31 4.07
N LEU A 96 2.35 -3.65 3.32
CA LEU A 96 1.89 -2.89 2.15
C LEU A 96 1.47 -1.47 2.50
N ILE A 97 0.65 -1.35 3.55
CA ILE A 97 0.18 -0.07 4.08
C ILE A 97 0.86 0.18 5.42
N ARG A 98 1.45 1.36 5.56
CA ARG A 98 1.95 1.85 6.83
C ARG A 98 1.07 2.97 7.36
N ILE A 99 0.77 2.94 8.66
CA ILE A 99 0.10 4.04 9.36
C ILE A 99 1.12 4.71 10.27
N PRO A 100 1.64 5.89 9.92
CA PRO A 100 2.60 6.58 10.77
C PRO A 100 2.04 6.79 12.18
N LEU A 101 2.87 6.54 13.20
CA LEU A 101 2.48 6.78 14.59
C LEU A 101 2.03 8.23 14.76
N TYR A 102 0.90 8.40 15.44
CA TYR A 102 0.38 9.70 15.83
C TYR A 102 1.39 10.44 16.70
N LYS A 103 1.47 11.76 16.50
CA LYS A 103 2.21 12.69 17.34
C LYS A 103 1.19 13.68 17.91
N PRO A 104 1.17 13.93 19.23
CA PRO A 104 0.24 14.89 19.83
C PRO A 104 0.19 16.23 19.08
N GLY A 105 -1.02 16.71 18.75
CA GLY A 105 -1.23 17.94 17.98
C GLY A 105 -1.00 17.81 16.47
N SER A 106 -0.89 16.59 15.94
CA SER A 106 -0.72 16.30 14.51
C SER A 106 -1.89 15.49 13.95
N GLU A 107 -3.12 15.76 14.41
CA GLU A 107 -4.35 15.05 14.03
C GLU A 107 -4.55 15.09 12.51
N GLN A 108 -4.26 16.25 11.92
CA GLN A 108 -4.37 16.48 10.48
C GLN A 108 -3.36 15.67 9.65
N ALA A 109 -2.31 15.12 10.26
CA ALA A 109 -1.29 14.32 9.58
C ALA A 109 -1.59 12.81 9.55
N THR A 110 -2.70 12.36 10.15
CA THR A 110 -3.13 10.95 10.14
C THR A 110 -3.41 10.50 8.71
N ARG A 111 -2.76 9.41 8.28
CA ARG A 111 -2.77 8.98 6.87
C ARG A 111 -2.40 7.52 6.70
N ALA A 112 -2.85 6.93 5.60
CA ALA A 112 -2.34 5.65 5.09
C ALA A 112 -1.15 5.92 4.14
N GLU A 113 -0.02 5.25 4.34
CA GLU A 113 1.13 5.23 3.43
C GLU A 113 1.10 3.91 2.65
N LEU A 114 0.59 3.93 1.42
CA LEU A 114 0.64 2.79 0.52
C LEU A 114 1.96 2.79 -0.24
N ARG A 115 2.74 1.71 -0.08
CA ARG A 115 4.16 1.67 -0.49
C ARG A 115 4.43 0.91 -1.78
N CYS A 116 3.43 0.22 -2.33
CA CYS A 116 3.57 -0.58 -3.55
C CYS A 116 3.60 0.20 -4.88
N PRO A 117 3.00 1.40 -5.05
CA PRO A 117 3.11 2.11 -6.32
C PRO A 117 4.57 2.47 -6.64
N ASP A 118 4.89 2.54 -7.92
CA ASP A 118 6.19 3.02 -8.40
C ASP A 118 6.02 4.21 -9.35
N PRO A 119 7.07 5.01 -9.56
CA PRO A 119 6.93 6.26 -10.29
C PRO A 119 6.85 6.08 -11.81
N ALA A 120 6.87 4.84 -12.31
CA ALA A 120 6.61 4.56 -13.71
C ALA A 120 5.11 4.39 -14.02
N CYS A 121 4.25 4.35 -12.99
CA CYS A 121 2.81 4.32 -13.19
C CYS A 121 2.25 5.69 -13.66
N ASN A 122 1.08 5.66 -14.28
CA ASN A 122 0.28 6.85 -14.53
C ASN A 122 -0.37 7.29 -13.20
N PRO A 123 0.03 8.44 -12.63
CA PRO A 123 -0.43 8.84 -11.30
C PRO A 123 -1.93 9.10 -11.26
N TYR A 124 -2.56 9.55 -12.35
CA TYR A 124 -4.00 9.79 -12.38
C TYR A 124 -4.80 8.50 -12.24
N LEU A 125 -4.43 7.47 -13.00
CA LEU A 125 -5.08 6.16 -12.95
C LEU A 125 -4.84 5.49 -11.59
N THR A 126 -3.59 5.53 -11.10
CA THR A 126 -3.23 5.01 -9.79
C THR A 126 -4.06 5.68 -8.69
N PHE A 127 -4.11 7.01 -8.63
CA PHE A 127 -4.85 7.71 -7.59
C PHE A 127 -6.36 7.46 -7.67
N ALA A 128 -6.92 7.38 -8.89
CA ALA A 128 -8.33 7.06 -9.07
C ALA A 128 -8.67 5.66 -8.54
N CYS A 129 -7.90 4.63 -8.90
CA CYS A 129 -8.12 3.27 -8.43
C CYS A 129 -7.92 3.14 -6.91
N LEU A 130 -6.87 3.77 -6.36
CA LEU A 130 -6.61 3.76 -4.91
C LEU A 130 -7.70 4.48 -4.10
N LEU A 131 -8.26 5.57 -4.64
CA LEU A 131 -9.38 6.26 -4.03
C LEU A 131 -10.64 5.40 -4.10
N HIS A 132 -10.94 4.83 -5.26
CA HIS A 132 -12.13 3.98 -5.45
C HIS A 132 -12.11 2.77 -4.51
N ALA A 133 -10.99 2.03 -4.45
CA ALA A 133 -10.81 0.89 -3.55
C ALA A 133 -11.05 1.27 -2.09
N GLY A 134 -10.56 2.45 -1.66
CA GLY A 134 -10.79 2.93 -0.30
C GLY A 134 -12.24 3.38 -0.04
N LEU A 135 -12.87 4.04 -1.00
CA LEU A 135 -14.29 4.44 -0.89
C LEU A 135 -15.23 3.23 -0.85
N GLU A 136 -14.96 2.21 -1.66
CA GLU A 136 -15.73 0.96 -1.63
C GLU A 136 -15.62 0.27 -0.27
N GLY A 137 -14.43 0.28 0.35
CA GLY A 137 -14.26 -0.23 1.71
C GLY A 137 -15.12 0.50 2.75
N ILE A 138 -15.30 1.82 2.61
CA ILE A 138 -16.21 2.62 3.44
C ILE A 138 -17.67 2.24 3.15
N GLU A 139 -18.06 2.24 1.87
CA GLU A 139 -19.44 1.96 1.44
C GLU A 139 -19.92 0.56 1.88
N LYS A 140 -19.07 -0.45 1.74
CA LYS A 140 -19.37 -1.84 2.10
C LYS A 140 -19.02 -2.21 3.54
N GLY A 141 -18.49 -1.26 4.32
CA GLY A 141 -18.16 -1.47 5.72
C GLY A 141 -17.10 -2.55 5.97
N TYR A 142 -16.05 -2.61 5.13
CA TYR A 142 -15.02 -3.62 5.28
C TYR A 142 -14.28 -3.52 6.62
N GLU A 143 -14.07 -4.68 7.24
CA GLU A 143 -13.32 -4.77 8.48
C GLU A 143 -11.81 -4.74 8.20
N LEU A 144 -11.11 -3.85 8.90
CA LEU A 144 -9.65 -3.81 8.88
C LEU A 144 -9.12 -4.98 9.72
N PRO A 145 -8.32 -5.91 9.15
CA PRO A 145 -7.71 -6.98 9.93
C PRO A 145 -6.75 -6.41 10.98
N ASP A 146 -6.37 -7.22 11.97
CA ASP A 146 -5.37 -6.80 12.95
C ASP A 146 -4.03 -6.43 12.29
N PRO A 147 -3.31 -5.44 12.83
CA PRO A 147 -2.04 -4.99 12.29
C PRO A 147 -1.00 -6.10 12.39
N MET A 148 -0.11 -6.13 11.40
CA MET A 148 1.04 -7.00 11.46
C MET A 148 2.11 -6.41 12.37
N GLU A 149 2.36 -7.10 13.48
CA GLU A 149 3.42 -6.73 14.44
C GLU A 149 4.77 -7.35 14.11
N THR A 150 4.79 -8.48 13.38
CA THR A 150 6.02 -9.22 13.03
C THR A 150 6.56 -8.82 11.66
N ASN A 151 7.88 -8.77 11.49
CA ASN A 151 8.50 -8.60 10.18
C ASN A 151 8.15 -9.79 9.26
N LEU A 152 7.47 -9.52 8.14
CA LEU A 152 6.91 -10.54 7.25
C LEU A 152 7.98 -11.30 6.47
N TYR A 153 9.17 -10.72 6.34
CA TYR A 153 10.30 -11.38 5.69
C TYR A 153 10.85 -12.57 6.48
N HIS A 154 10.56 -12.66 7.79
CA HIS A 154 10.97 -13.79 8.63
C HIS A 154 9.95 -14.92 8.70
N LEU A 155 8.75 -14.73 8.16
CA LEU A 155 7.75 -15.79 8.12
C LEU A 155 8.07 -16.77 6.99
N THR A 156 7.78 -18.05 7.20
CA THR A 156 7.75 -19.04 6.12
C THR A 156 6.50 -18.81 5.24
N ALA A 157 6.47 -19.41 4.05
CA ALA A 157 5.28 -19.35 3.20
C ALA A 157 4.05 -19.98 3.87
N GLU A 158 4.26 -21.01 4.68
CA GLU A 158 3.20 -21.69 5.45
C GLU A 158 2.64 -20.80 6.55
N GLN A 159 3.49 -20.19 7.36
CA GLN A 159 3.08 -19.24 8.41
C GLN A 159 2.31 -18.04 7.84
N ARG A 160 2.66 -17.58 6.63
CA ARG A 160 1.89 -16.54 5.93
C ARG A 160 0.50 -17.01 5.54
N ARG A 161 0.37 -18.22 4.98
CA ARG A 161 -0.92 -18.81 4.61
C ARG A 161 -1.83 -19.02 5.82
N GLU A 162 -1.29 -19.54 6.92
CA GLU A 162 -2.03 -19.73 8.18
C GLU A 162 -2.61 -18.42 8.72
N ARG A 163 -1.91 -17.30 8.49
CA ARG A 163 -2.34 -15.95 8.88
C ARG A 163 -3.19 -15.25 7.83
N GLY A 164 -3.56 -15.92 6.74
CA GLY A 164 -4.33 -15.33 5.64
C GLY A 164 -3.60 -14.23 4.87
N ILE A 165 -2.26 -14.18 4.95
CA ILE A 165 -1.45 -13.14 4.32
C ILE A 165 -1.17 -13.56 2.87
N VAL A 166 -1.79 -12.84 1.94
CA VAL A 166 -1.54 -12.99 0.50
C VAL A 166 -0.45 -12.03 0.04
N SER A 167 0.29 -12.43 -1.00
CA SER A 167 1.23 -11.54 -1.68
C SER A 167 0.52 -10.68 -2.73
N LEU A 168 1.19 -9.66 -3.25
CA LEU A 168 0.87 -9.04 -4.53
C LEU A 168 1.21 -10.00 -5.68
N PRO A 169 0.69 -9.77 -6.90
CA PRO A 169 1.12 -10.50 -8.08
C PRO A 169 2.64 -10.39 -8.31
N GLU A 170 3.27 -11.49 -8.71
CA GLU A 170 4.72 -11.57 -8.93
C GLU A 170 5.13 -11.13 -10.34
N THR A 171 4.17 -11.03 -11.26
CA THR A 171 4.41 -10.60 -12.64
C THR A 171 3.28 -9.70 -13.15
N LEU A 172 3.57 -8.93 -14.20
CA LEU A 172 2.56 -8.14 -14.89
C LEU A 172 1.45 -9.01 -15.48
N GLY A 173 1.79 -10.21 -15.97
CA GLY A 173 0.80 -11.17 -16.49
C GLY A 173 -0.20 -11.58 -15.42
N GLU A 174 0.29 -12.01 -14.25
CA GLU A 174 -0.58 -12.36 -13.11
C GLU A 174 -1.44 -11.17 -12.67
N ALA A 175 -0.89 -9.95 -12.65
CA ALA A 175 -1.66 -8.77 -12.26
C ALA A 175 -2.77 -8.42 -13.26
N ILE A 176 -2.51 -8.59 -14.56
CA ILE A 176 -3.54 -8.41 -15.61
C ILE A 176 -4.62 -9.48 -15.48
N ASP A 177 -4.23 -10.73 -15.22
CA ASP A 177 -5.18 -11.82 -15.01
C ASP A 177 -6.07 -11.55 -13.79
N GLU A 178 -5.51 -11.05 -12.68
CA GLU A 178 -6.28 -10.66 -11.50
C GLU A 178 -7.22 -9.50 -11.81
N LEU A 179 -6.74 -8.43 -12.45
CA LEU A 179 -7.57 -7.28 -12.82
C LEU A 179 -8.74 -7.68 -13.73
N SER A 180 -8.56 -8.66 -14.62
CA SER A 180 -9.60 -9.11 -15.54
C SER A 180 -10.76 -9.86 -14.87
N ARG A 181 -10.60 -10.27 -13.61
CA ARG A 181 -11.60 -11.04 -12.84
C ARG A 181 -12.39 -10.18 -11.85
N SER A 182 -12.02 -8.91 -11.70
CA SER A 182 -12.62 -7.95 -10.77
C SER A 182 -13.93 -7.35 -11.26
#